data_AF-A0A7H1Q3S1-F1
#
_entry.id   AF-A0A7H1Q3S1-F1
#
_cell.length_a   1.000
_cell.length_b   1.000
_cell.length_c   1.000
_cell.angle_alpha   90.00
_cell.angle_beta   90.00
_cell.angle_gamma   90.00
#
_symmetry.space_group_name_H-M   'P 1'
#
loop_
_entity.id
_entity.type
_entity.pdbx_description
1 polymer ?
#
loop_
_entity_poly.entity_id
_entity_poly.type
_entity_poly.pdbx_seq_one_letter_code
_entity_poly.pdbx_strand_id
1 'polypeptide(L)'
;MTRYFTDGTGGFQTRSDGPLSPPEGWEEITAEEYQTQIAEARTAADAHADEFLAADGELPPPPEGTPPPVIPVDELPIGGSDQPDGGK
;
A
#
# COMPACT_ATOMS: atom_id res chain seq x y z
N MET A 1 21.80 -0.78 14.49
CA MET A 1 21.49 -2.05 13.80
C MET A 1 20.16 -1.91 13.07
N THR A 2 20.04 -2.36 11.82
CA THR A 2 18.73 -2.44 11.14
C THR A 2 18.06 -3.75 11.49
N ARG A 3 16.78 -3.70 11.88
CA ARG A 3 15.96 -4.88 12.19
C ARG A 3 14.81 -4.98 11.20
N TYR A 4 14.47 -6.20 10.84
CA TYR A 4 13.48 -6.53 9.83
C TYR A 4 12.37 -7.34 10.48
N PHE A 5 11.13 -7.02 10.18
CA PHE A 5 9.97 -7.68 10.77
C PHE A 5 8.96 -8.06 9.70
N THR A 6 8.26 -9.16 9.93
CA THR A 6 7.13 -9.65 9.13
C THR A 6 5.95 -10.00 10.03
N ASP A 7 4.73 -9.86 9.49
CA ASP A 7 3.51 -10.33 10.15
C ASP A 7 3.06 -11.72 9.65
N GLY A 8 3.75 -12.27 8.63
CA GLY A 8 3.43 -13.56 8.01
C GLY A 8 2.26 -13.54 7.03
N THR A 9 1.61 -12.39 6.80
CA THR A 9 0.51 -12.25 5.81
C THR A 9 0.88 -11.39 4.60
N GLY A 10 2.10 -10.86 4.57
CA GLY A 10 2.63 -10.01 3.48
C GLY A 10 3.00 -8.60 3.94
N GLY A 11 2.84 -8.29 5.23
CA GLY A 11 3.31 -7.06 5.86
C GLY A 11 4.80 -7.13 6.18
N PHE A 12 5.54 -6.11 5.76
CA PHE A 12 6.98 -6.00 5.96
C PHE A 12 7.34 -4.66 6.60
N GLN A 13 8.28 -4.67 7.56
CA GLN A 13 8.72 -3.45 8.22
C GLN A 13 10.23 -3.46 8.44
N THR A 14 10.88 -2.36 8.04
CA THR A 14 12.30 -2.10 8.32
C THR A 14 12.40 -1.03 9.40
N ARG A 15 13.20 -1.26 10.44
CA ARG A 15 13.48 -0.25 11.46
C ARG A 15 14.97 -0.06 11.66
N SER A 16 15.41 1.19 11.66
CA SER A 16 16.76 1.59 12.09
C SER A 16 16.74 1.91 13.58
N ASP A 17 17.62 1.24 14.34
CA ASP A 17 18.01 1.45 15.74
C ASP A 17 17.16 2.42 16.62
N GLY A 18 16.50 1.85 17.63
CA GLY A 18 15.71 2.58 18.64
C GLY A 18 14.87 1.64 19.53
N PRO A 19 14.46 2.03 20.75
CA PRO A 19 13.75 1.17 21.71
C PRO A 19 12.27 0.88 21.34
N LEU A 20 11.96 0.79 20.06
CA LEU A 20 10.61 0.54 19.59
C LEU A 20 10.38 -0.97 19.48
N SER A 21 9.54 -1.50 20.37
CA SER A 21 9.01 -2.85 20.27
C SER A 21 8.33 -3.07 18.92
N PRO A 22 8.46 -4.26 18.31
CA PRO A 22 7.71 -4.57 17.10
C PRO A 22 6.20 -4.41 17.36
N PRO A 23 5.41 -4.17 16.30
CA PRO A 23 3.95 -4.26 16.42
C PRO A 23 3.54 -5.65 16.97
N GLU A 24 2.42 -5.72 17.66
CA GLU A 24 1.95 -6.98 18.23
C GLU A 24 1.71 -8.03 17.12
N GLY A 25 2.24 -9.24 17.33
CA GLY A 25 2.15 -10.33 16.35
C GLY A 25 3.21 -10.31 15.24
N TRP A 26 4.13 -9.33 15.23
CA TRP A 26 5.20 -9.27 14.24
C TRP A 26 6.46 -9.96 14.75
N GLU A 27 7.06 -10.78 13.90
CA GLU A 27 8.29 -11.53 14.19
C GLU A 27 9.51 -10.86 13.56
N GLU A 28 10.64 -10.85 14.28
CA GLU A 28 11.92 -10.38 13.74
C GLU A 28 12.54 -11.46 12.87
N ILE A 29 12.92 -11.09 11.65
CA ILE A 29 13.55 -11.97 10.67
C ILE A 29 14.93 -11.44 10.27
N THR A 30 15.74 -12.32 9.68
CA THR A 30 17.04 -11.91 9.16
C THR A 30 16.88 -11.02 7.91
N ALA A 31 17.94 -10.27 7.58
CA ALA A 31 17.98 -9.47 6.35
C ALA A 31 17.81 -10.32 5.09
N GLU A 32 18.31 -11.56 5.11
CA GLU A 32 18.24 -12.51 4.00
C GLU A 32 16.81 -13.02 3.79
N GLU A 33 16.12 -13.39 4.87
CA GLU A 33 14.71 -13.78 4.85
C GLU A 33 13.81 -12.62 4.39
N TYR A 34 14.09 -11.41 4.86
CA TYR A 34 13.36 -10.21 4.45
C TYR A 34 13.48 -9.96 2.95
N GLN A 35 14.68 -10.06 2.39
CA GLN A 35 14.89 -9.88 0.95
C GLN A 35 14.25 -10.99 0.13
N THR A 36 14.32 -12.23 0.60
CA THR A 36 13.71 -13.39 -0.07
C THR A 36 12.19 -13.21 -0.15
N GLN A 37 11.54 -12.93 0.97
CA GLN A 37 10.08 -12.78 1.00
C GLN A 37 9.59 -11.57 0.20
N ILE A 38 10.34 -10.46 0.17
CA ILE A 38 10.01 -9.31 -0.70
C ILE A 38 10.15 -9.67 -2.18
N ALA A 39 11.17 -10.45 -2.56
CA ALA A 39 11.34 -10.89 -3.94
C ALA A 39 10.20 -11.83 -4.38
N GLU A 40 9.77 -12.72 -3.49
CA GLU A 40 8.61 -13.60 -3.71
C GLU A 40 7.31 -12.80 -3.83
N ALA A 41 7.07 -11.85 -2.92
CA ALA A 41 5.90 -10.98 -2.96
C ALA A 41 5.86 -10.13 -4.24
N ARG A 42 7.01 -9.63 -4.71
CA ARG A 42 7.11 -8.93 -5.99
C ARG A 42 6.81 -9.83 -7.18
N THR A 43 7.32 -11.06 -7.18
CA THR A 43 7.07 -12.02 -8.26
C THR A 43 5.59 -12.40 -8.32
N ALA A 44 4.94 -12.61 -7.17
CA ALA A 44 3.51 -12.87 -7.10
C ALA A 44 2.68 -11.66 -7.59
N ALA A 45 3.07 -10.44 -7.20
CA ALA A 45 2.41 -9.22 -7.67
C ALA A 45 2.56 -9.02 -9.18
N ASP A 46 3.73 -9.33 -9.74
CA ASP A 46 4.00 -9.24 -11.18
C ASP A 46 3.17 -10.26 -11.96
N ALA A 47 3.09 -11.50 -11.48
CA ALA A 47 2.21 -12.52 -12.07
C ALA A 47 0.73 -12.11 -12.04
N HIS A 48 0.25 -11.59 -10.91
CA HIS A 48 -1.13 -11.08 -10.81
C HIS A 48 -1.38 -9.85 -11.69
N ALA A 49 -0.38 -8.98 -11.88
CA ALA A 49 -0.48 -7.84 -12.78
C ALA A 49 -0.54 -8.29 -14.25
N ASP A 50 0.25 -9.30 -14.64
CA ASP A 50 0.21 -9.88 -15.98
C ASP A 50 -1.15 -10.57 -16.24
N GLU A 51 -1.70 -11.28 -15.25
CA GLU A 51 -3.06 -11.84 -15.33
C GLU A 51 -4.13 -10.74 -15.45
N PHE A 52 -4.01 -9.64 -14.69
CA PHE A 52 -4.92 -8.50 -14.80
C PHE A 52 -4.86 -7.83 -16.17
N LEU A 53 -3.65 -7.66 -16.72
CA LEU A 53 -3.44 -7.11 -18.06
C LEU A 53 -3.95 -8.06 -19.15
N ALA A 54 -3.77 -9.38 -18.98
CA ALA A 54 -4.27 -10.40 -19.90
C ALA A 54 -5.80 -10.52 -19.86
N ALA A 55 -6.43 -10.19 -18.73
CA ALA A 55 -7.88 -10.13 -18.55
C ALA A 55 -8.51 -8.80 -19.01
N ASP A 56 -7.83 -8.01 -19.85
CA ASP A 56 -8.28 -6.66 -20.31
C ASP A 56 -8.61 -5.70 -19.15
N GLY A 57 -7.93 -5.84 -18.01
CA GLY A 57 -8.16 -4.99 -16.84
C GLY A 57 -9.54 -5.17 -16.19
N GLU A 58 -10.20 -6.31 -16.40
CA GLU A 58 -11.45 -6.64 -15.72
C GLU A 58 -11.19 -6.80 -14.22
N LEU A 59 -11.42 -5.72 -13.47
CA LEU A 59 -11.38 -5.75 -12.01
C LEU A 59 -12.40 -6.78 -11.53
N PRO A 60 -12.03 -7.71 -10.63
CA PRO A 60 -13.02 -8.57 -10.01
C PRO A 60 -14.11 -7.67 -9.41
N PRO A 61 -15.39 -8.00 -9.59
CA PRO A 61 -16.46 -7.19 -9.03
C PRO A 61 -16.19 -7.04 -7.53
N PRO A 62 -16.35 -5.84 -6.95
CA PRO A 62 -16.22 -5.69 -5.50
C PRO A 62 -17.16 -6.70 -4.84
N PRO A 63 -16.77 -7.32 -3.72
CA PRO A 63 -17.61 -8.32 -3.08
C PRO A 63 -19.01 -7.73 -2.85
N GLU A 64 -20.05 -8.48 -3.24
CA GLU A 64 -21.45 -8.06 -3.10
C GLU A 64 -21.68 -7.55 -1.67
N GLY A 65 -21.93 -6.24 -1.53
CA GLY A 65 -22.11 -5.58 -0.23
C GLY A 65 -20.99 -4.62 0.19
N THR A 66 -19.94 -4.43 -0.61
CA THR A 66 -18.95 -3.37 -0.36
C THR A 66 -19.56 -2.02 -0.79
N PRO A 67 -19.85 -1.09 0.14
CA PRO A 67 -20.31 0.24 -0.27
C PRO A 67 -19.23 0.90 -1.13
N PRO A 68 -19.61 1.72 -2.13
CA PRO A 68 -18.64 2.48 -2.90
C PRO A 68 -17.75 3.27 -1.94
N PRO A 69 -16.45 3.45 -2.23
CA PRO A 69 -15.58 4.26 -1.41
C PRO A 69 -16.16 5.67 -1.32
N VAL A 70 -16.74 6.00 -0.17
CA VAL A 70 -17.25 7.33 0.12
C VAL A 70 -16.03 8.17 0.43
N ILE A 71 -15.45 8.80 -0.59
CA ILE A 71 -14.44 9.84 -0.35
C ILE A 71 -15.20 10.99 0.31
N PRO A 72 -14.89 11.37 1.57
CA PRO A 72 -15.46 12.56 2.17
C PRO A 72 -15.02 13.75 1.29
N VAL A 73 -15.98 14.42 0.65
CA VAL A 73 -15.75 15.60 -0.19
C VAL A 73 -15.08 16.75 0.61
N ASP A 74 -15.06 16.65 1.94
CA ASP A 74 -14.50 17.62 2.87
C ASP A 74 -12.95 17.71 2.84
N GLU A 75 -12.24 16.72 2.28
CA GLU A 75 -10.76 16.73 2.20
C GLU A 75 -10.20 17.09 0.81
N LEU A 76 -11.03 17.47 -0.16
CA LEU A 76 -10.51 18.14 -1.35
C LEU A 76 -10.12 19.58 -0.94
N PRO A 77 -8.84 19.98 -1.03
CA PRO A 77 -8.51 21.38 -0.88
C PRO A 77 -9.24 22.14 -1.98
N ILE A 78 -10.26 22.91 -1.59
CA ILE A 78 -10.87 23.94 -2.45
C ILE A 78 -9.84 25.09 -2.54
N GLY A 79 -8.69 24.79 -3.13
CA GLY A 79 -7.61 25.72 -3.41
C GLY A 79 -7.79 26.32 -4.80
N GLY A 80 -8.99 26.85 -5.06
CA GLY A 80 -9.23 27.75 -6.19
C GLY A 80 -8.47 29.05 -5.92
N SER A 81 -7.19 29.06 -6.30
CA SER A 81 -6.39 30.27 -6.33
C SER A 81 -6.97 31.21 -7.38
N ASP A 82 -7.46 32.36 -6.90
CA ASP A 82 -7.15 33.68 -7.46
C ASP A 82 -7.04 33.75 -9.00
N GLN A 83 -8.13 34.13 -9.67
CA GLN A 83 -8.04 34.83 -10.95
C GLN A 83 -8.91 36.09 -10.86
N PRO A 84 -8.36 37.30 -11.08
CA PRO A 84 -8.99 38.55 -10.69
C PRO A 84 -10.18 38.91 -11.59
N ASP A 85 -11.26 39.31 -10.93
CA ASP A 85 -12.34 40.12 -11.49
C ASP A 85 -11.75 41.46 -11.96
N GLY A 86 -11.68 41.66 -13.28
CA GLY A 86 -11.07 42.81 -13.93
C GLY A 86 -11.88 43.20 -15.15
N GLY A 87 -12.83 44.11 -14.94
CA GLY A 87 -13.95 44.42 -15.83
C GLY A 87 -13.62 44.99 -17.22
N LYS A 88 -14.65 44.92 -18.06
CA LYS A 88 -14.98 45.88 -19.11
C LYS A 88 -16.49 46.00 -19.24
#